data_AF-A0A2Z6LHQ8-F1
#
_entry.id   AF-A0A2Z6LHQ8-F1
#
_cell.length_a   1.000
_cell.length_b   1.000
_cell.length_c   1.000
_cell.angle_alpha   90.00
_cell.angle_beta   90.00
_cell.angle_gamma   90.00
#
_symmetry.space_group_name_H-M   'P 1'
#
loop_
_entity.id
_entity.type
_entity.pdbx_description
1 polymer ?
#
loop_
_entity_poly.entity_id
_entity_poly.type
_entity_poly.pdbx_seq_one_letter_code
_entity_poly.pdbx_strand_id
1 'polypeptide(L)'
;MNPSTSRKKKKKATYYDDHNFINTIFSWSLQDIFNEDLYTNKVDYIDLYFKSIEQYFKSFVYPLLEETRAQICSSMEILSSLPYAEVLSLEKKLSHSCGRNHYVVKTDTWKNSSSGYGKELYKTLSGDVFILTDFKPESVNDLTRSGKMWSFVLSAGVLHDTELISTFKVTASKDIDIDETGQKSLFIIFLTNITPNRWIWNALHMGGDSKLVERILCPTDV
;
A
#
# COMPACT_ATOMS: atom_id res chain seq x y z
N MET A 1 53.51 2.66 8.94
CA MET A 1 52.14 2.85 9.44
C MET A 1 51.22 3.01 8.25
N ASN A 2 50.47 1.96 7.89
CA ASN A 2 49.48 2.02 6.81
C ASN A 2 48.09 2.13 7.44
N PRO A 3 47.26 3.13 7.09
CA PRO A 3 45.91 3.21 7.61
C PRO A 3 45.03 2.22 6.85
N SER A 4 44.64 1.16 7.54
CA SER A 4 43.63 0.19 7.10
C SER A 4 42.28 0.87 6.98
N THR A 5 41.87 1.17 5.74
CA THR A 5 40.57 1.73 5.41
C THR A 5 39.50 0.65 5.63
N SER A 6 38.78 0.72 6.75
CA SER A 6 37.63 -0.15 6.99
C SER A 6 36.54 0.18 5.95
N ARG A 7 36.35 -0.71 4.97
CA ARG A 7 35.20 -0.66 4.06
C ARG A 7 33.95 -0.91 4.89
N LYS A 8 33.23 0.15 5.25
CA LYS A 8 31.86 0.05 5.78
C LYS A 8 31.03 -0.74 4.76
N LYS A 9 30.69 -2.00 5.10
CA LYS A 9 29.76 -2.81 4.33
C LYS A 9 28.46 -2.03 4.20
N LYS A 10 28.10 -1.61 2.99
CA LYS A 10 26.76 -1.10 2.68
C LYS A 10 25.76 -2.18 3.12
N LYS A 11 24.88 -1.86 4.07
CA LYS A 11 23.74 -2.71 4.41
C LYS A 11 22.96 -2.92 3.12
N LYS A 12 22.92 -4.15 2.60
CA LYS A 12 22.00 -4.52 1.52
C LYS A 12 20.59 -4.24 2.03
N ALA A 13 19.80 -3.47 1.29
CA ALA A 13 18.38 -3.36 1.55
C ALA A 13 17.79 -4.76 1.50
N THR A 14 17.26 -5.25 2.61
CA THR A 14 16.49 -6.49 2.66
C THR A 14 15.22 -6.26 1.86
N TYR A 15 15.19 -6.79 0.65
CA TYR A 15 13.99 -6.81 -0.17
C TYR A 15 13.05 -7.84 0.46
N TYR A 16 12.00 -7.37 1.14
CA TYR A 16 10.93 -8.23 1.61
C TYR A 16 10.15 -8.71 0.39
N ASP A 17 10.29 -9.99 0.05
CA ASP A 17 9.27 -10.68 -0.74
C ASP A 17 7.94 -10.45 -0.02
N ASP A 18 7.03 -9.71 -0.66
CA ASP A 18 5.74 -9.39 -0.06
C ASP A 18 4.72 -10.51 -0.29
N HIS A 19 5.18 -11.69 -0.73
CA HIS A 19 4.37 -12.86 -0.99
C HIS A 19 3.11 -12.52 -1.81
N ASN A 20 3.27 -11.63 -2.80
CA ASN A 20 2.22 -11.11 -3.67
C ASN A 20 1.12 -10.25 -3.01
N PHE A 21 1.22 -9.85 -1.74
CA PHE A 21 0.20 -9.03 -1.07
C PHE A 21 -0.13 -7.75 -1.83
N ILE A 22 0.91 -7.00 -2.20
CA ILE A 22 0.77 -5.74 -2.93
C ILE A 22 0.21 -5.99 -4.33
N ASN A 23 0.60 -7.11 -4.97
CA ASN A 23 0.09 -7.47 -6.29
C ASN A 23 -1.42 -7.78 -6.21
N THR A 24 -1.89 -8.44 -5.15
CA THR A 24 -3.33 -8.68 -4.92
C THR A 24 -4.09 -7.37 -4.76
N ILE A 25 -3.62 -6.46 -3.91
CA ILE A 25 -4.26 -5.15 -3.71
C ILE A 25 -4.31 -4.35 -5.02
N PHE A 26 -3.20 -4.33 -5.77
CA PHE A 26 -3.11 -3.63 -7.05
C PHE A 26 -3.94 -4.26 -8.17
N SER A 27 -4.34 -5.53 -8.03
CA SER A 27 -5.19 -6.23 -9.00
C SER A 27 -6.68 -5.93 -8.82
N TRP A 28 -7.09 -5.39 -7.67
CA TRP A 28 -8.50 -5.11 -7.42
C TRP A 28 -9.03 -4.01 -8.33
N SER A 29 -10.14 -4.32 -9.00
CA SER A 29 -10.97 -3.33 -9.68
C SER A 29 -11.83 -2.55 -8.67
N LEU A 30 -12.47 -1.47 -9.12
CA LEU A 30 -13.47 -0.79 -8.29
C LEU A 30 -14.60 -1.76 -7.91
N GLN A 31 -15.04 -2.62 -8.84
CA GLN A 31 -16.07 -3.60 -8.55
C GLN A 31 -15.64 -4.56 -7.45
N ASP A 32 -14.38 -5.02 -7.45
CA ASP A 32 -13.85 -5.87 -6.38
C ASP A 32 -13.82 -5.11 -5.05
N ILE A 33 -13.38 -3.84 -5.06
CA ILE A 33 -13.27 -3.02 -3.84
C ILE A 33 -14.64 -2.76 -3.22
N PHE A 34 -15.70 -2.59 -4.01
CA PHE A 34 -17.06 -2.36 -3.49
C PHE A 34 -17.89 -3.64 -3.34
N ASN A 35 -17.31 -4.81 -3.65
CA ASN A 35 -17.97 -6.09 -3.47
C ASN A 35 -17.70 -6.63 -2.06
N GLU A 36 -18.67 -6.47 -1.16
CA GLU A 36 -18.61 -7.06 0.19
C GLU A 36 -18.53 -8.59 0.17
N ASP A 37 -18.96 -9.22 -0.92
CA ASP A 37 -18.94 -10.68 -1.09
C ASP A 37 -17.70 -11.22 -1.80
N LEU A 38 -16.70 -10.39 -2.07
CA LEU A 38 -15.51 -10.76 -2.85
C LEU A 38 -14.81 -12.02 -2.28
N TYR A 39 -14.73 -12.11 -0.96
CA TYR A 39 -14.09 -13.21 -0.25
C TYR A 39 -15.03 -14.05 0.61
N THR A 40 -16.35 -13.77 0.64
CA THR A 40 -17.32 -14.50 1.51
C THR A 40 -17.22 -16.01 1.37
N ASN A 41 -17.09 -16.54 0.15
CA ASN A 41 -17.00 -17.99 -0.09
C ASN A 41 -15.59 -18.58 0.11
N LYS A 42 -14.61 -17.74 0.48
CA LYS A 42 -13.21 -18.12 0.72
C LYS A 42 -12.80 -17.92 2.17
N VAL A 43 -13.56 -17.13 2.92
CA VAL A 43 -13.44 -16.99 4.37
C VAL A 43 -14.15 -18.18 5.01
N ASP A 44 -13.38 -19.17 5.42
CA ASP A 44 -13.88 -20.24 6.28
C ASP A 44 -14.03 -19.74 7.73
N TYR A 45 -14.89 -20.39 8.51
CA TYR A 45 -14.97 -20.14 9.95
C TYR A 45 -13.60 -20.35 10.60
N ILE A 46 -13.21 -19.41 11.45
CA ILE A 46 -12.01 -19.56 12.28
C ILE A 46 -12.34 -20.58 13.36
N ASP A 47 -11.84 -21.80 13.17
CA ASP A 47 -12.02 -22.90 14.10
C ASP A 47 -11.45 -22.57 15.49
N LEU A 48 -12.06 -23.14 16.53
CA LEU A 48 -11.50 -23.08 17.89
C LEU A 48 -10.22 -23.91 18.04
N TYR A 49 -10.02 -24.89 17.15
CA TYR A 49 -8.92 -25.84 17.17
C TYR A 49 -8.37 -26.04 15.76
N PHE A 50 -7.05 -26.10 15.62
CA PHE A 50 -6.40 -26.26 14.32
C PHE A 50 -5.63 -27.57 14.28
N LYS A 51 -5.74 -28.30 13.16
CA LYS A 51 -5.02 -29.58 12.98
C LYS A 51 -3.54 -29.38 12.70
N SER A 52 -3.16 -28.20 12.22
CA SER A 52 -1.77 -27.82 11.95
C SER A 52 -1.60 -26.31 11.99
N ILE A 53 -0.36 -25.85 12.18
CA ILE A 53 0.01 -24.44 12.05
C ILE A 53 -0.35 -23.90 10.65
N GLU A 54 -0.16 -24.74 9.62
CA GLU A 54 -0.46 -24.35 8.24
C GLU A 54 -1.96 -24.04 8.07
N GLN A 55 -2.83 -24.87 8.65
CA GLN A 55 -4.26 -24.62 8.66
C GLN A 55 -4.59 -23.32 9.41
N TYR A 56 -3.94 -23.10 10.56
CA TYR A 56 -4.08 -21.85 11.32
C TYR A 56 -3.72 -20.63 10.50
N PHE A 57 -2.51 -20.54 9.95
CA PHE A 57 -2.12 -19.36 9.17
C PHE A 57 -2.96 -19.17 7.92
N LYS A 58 -3.32 -20.26 7.21
CA LYS A 58 -4.21 -20.19 6.05
C LYS A 58 -5.59 -19.61 6.39
N SER A 59 -6.14 -19.89 7.58
CA SER A 59 -7.45 -19.38 7.99
C SER A 59 -7.52 -17.85 8.08
N PHE A 60 -6.39 -17.16 8.29
CA PHE A 60 -6.34 -15.69 8.38
C PHE A 60 -6.00 -14.99 7.07
N VAL A 61 -5.67 -15.73 5.99
CA VAL A 61 -5.28 -15.13 4.71
C VAL A 61 -6.42 -14.32 4.10
N TYR A 62 -7.60 -14.92 3.92
CA TYR A 62 -8.75 -14.22 3.34
C TYR A 62 -9.38 -13.18 4.28
N PRO A 63 -9.51 -13.43 5.60
CA PRO A 63 -9.91 -12.37 6.53
C PRO A 63 -9.03 -11.11 6.44
N LEU A 64 -7.71 -11.26 6.33
CA LEU A 64 -6.80 -10.13 6.21
C LEU A 64 -6.95 -9.38 4.87
N LEU A 65 -7.18 -10.11 3.77
CA LEU A 65 -7.48 -9.51 2.46
C LEU A 65 -8.81 -8.74 2.52
N GLU A 66 -9.82 -9.31 3.14
CA GLU A 66 -11.14 -8.71 3.31
C GLU A 66 -11.09 -7.46 4.20
N GLU A 67 -10.37 -7.51 5.33
CA GLU A 67 -10.12 -6.34 6.19
C GLU A 67 -9.42 -5.23 5.41
N THR A 68 -8.39 -5.57 4.62
CA THR A 68 -7.66 -4.61 3.80
C THR A 68 -8.53 -4.00 2.70
N ARG A 69 -9.37 -4.82 2.04
CA ARG A 69 -10.33 -4.38 1.02
C ARG A 69 -11.35 -3.42 1.63
N ALA A 70 -11.97 -3.79 2.75
CA ALA A 70 -12.95 -2.98 3.46
C ALA A 70 -12.36 -1.64 3.92
N GLN A 71 -11.11 -1.64 4.40
CA GLN A 71 -10.39 -0.42 4.77
C GLN A 71 -10.19 0.53 3.58
N ILE A 72 -9.78 0.00 2.41
CA ILE A 72 -9.65 0.80 1.18
C ILE A 72 -11.03 1.29 0.70
N CYS A 73 -12.05 0.44 0.76
CA CYS A 73 -13.43 0.76 0.39
C CYS A 73 -13.95 1.94 1.22
N SER A 74 -13.81 1.88 2.55
CA SER A 74 -14.23 2.94 3.46
C SER A 74 -13.53 4.27 3.17
N SER A 75 -12.22 4.25 2.88
CA SER A 75 -11.53 5.45 2.41
C SER A 75 -12.10 5.96 1.09
N MET A 76 -12.39 5.08 0.13
CA MET A 76 -12.95 5.47 -1.17
C MET A 76 -14.35 6.11 -1.08
N GLU A 77 -15.15 5.77 -0.07
CA GLU A 77 -16.46 6.39 0.16
C GLU A 77 -16.34 7.87 0.56
N ILE A 78 -15.23 8.26 1.17
CA ILE A 78 -14.99 9.63 1.68
C ILE A 78 -13.91 10.39 0.91
N LEU A 79 -13.62 10.01 -0.35
CA LEU A 79 -12.52 10.54 -1.17
C LEU A 79 -12.38 12.07 -1.16
N SER A 80 -13.49 12.81 -1.28
CA SER A 80 -13.48 14.27 -1.31
C SER A 80 -12.96 14.91 -0.03
N SER A 81 -13.03 14.19 1.09
CA SER A 81 -12.57 14.66 2.41
C SER A 81 -11.12 14.27 2.72
N LEU A 82 -10.52 13.38 1.94
CA LEU A 82 -9.20 12.83 2.23
C LEU A 82 -8.07 13.83 1.95
N PRO A 83 -6.90 13.67 2.60
CA PRO A 83 -5.72 14.43 2.27
C PRO A 83 -5.31 14.22 0.81
N TYR A 84 -5.03 15.32 0.10
CA TYR A 84 -4.58 15.30 -1.27
C TYR A 84 -3.49 16.34 -1.54
N ALA A 85 -2.71 16.14 -2.59
CA ALA A 85 -1.73 17.09 -3.09
C ALA A 85 -1.72 17.10 -4.62
N GLU A 86 -1.29 18.22 -5.20
CA GLU A 86 -0.98 18.31 -6.63
C GLU A 86 0.43 17.76 -6.88
N VAL A 87 0.58 16.98 -7.94
CA VAL A 87 1.87 16.39 -8.32
C VAL A 87 2.62 17.38 -9.20
N LEU A 88 3.72 17.91 -8.66
CA LEU A 88 4.61 18.84 -9.33
C LEU A 88 5.55 18.14 -10.32
N SER A 89 5.94 16.91 -10.02
CA SER A 89 6.70 16.07 -10.95
C SER A 89 6.50 14.58 -10.68
N LEU A 90 6.51 13.80 -11.77
CA LEU A 90 6.41 12.35 -11.75
C LEU A 90 7.52 11.78 -12.65
N GLU A 91 8.52 11.15 -12.05
CA GLU A 91 9.67 10.61 -12.78
C GLU A 91 9.70 9.09 -12.69
N LYS A 92 9.57 8.40 -13.82
CA LYS A 92 9.77 6.94 -13.88
C LYS A 92 11.24 6.60 -13.60
N LYS A 93 11.47 5.66 -12.68
CA LYS A 93 12.79 5.09 -12.42
C LYS A 93 12.81 3.65 -12.92
N LEU A 94 13.73 3.36 -13.83
CA LEU A 94 13.98 1.99 -14.27
C LEU A 94 14.50 1.17 -13.07
N SER A 95 13.75 0.13 -12.72
CA SER A 95 14.19 -0.85 -11.73
C SER A 95 14.69 -2.08 -12.47
N HIS A 96 15.95 -2.45 -12.24
CA HIS A 96 16.59 -3.60 -12.90
C HIS A 96 16.15 -4.96 -12.32
N SER A 97 15.32 -4.99 -11.27
CA SER A 97 15.17 -6.21 -10.45
C SER A 97 13.74 -6.53 -10.02
N CYS A 98 12.74 -5.73 -10.39
CA CYS A 98 11.36 -5.99 -10.02
C CYS A 98 10.49 -5.39 -11.13
N GLY A 99 9.72 -6.22 -11.83
CA GLY A 99 8.82 -5.82 -12.93
C GLY A 99 7.68 -4.88 -12.52
N ARG A 100 7.81 -4.16 -11.40
CA ARG A 100 6.89 -3.12 -10.95
C ARG A 100 7.36 -1.76 -11.43
N ASN A 101 6.39 -0.90 -11.77
CA ASN A 101 6.68 0.45 -12.22
C ASN A 101 7.00 1.34 -11.02
N HIS A 102 8.25 1.80 -10.93
CA HIS A 102 8.72 2.66 -9.84
C HIS A 102 8.79 4.10 -10.30
N TYR A 103 8.35 5.02 -9.45
CA TYR A 103 8.39 6.44 -9.73
C TYR A 103 8.91 7.22 -8.52
N VAL A 104 9.48 8.39 -8.79
CA VAL A 104 9.68 9.43 -7.79
C VAL A 104 8.61 10.48 -8.03
N VAL A 105 7.83 10.75 -6.99
CA VAL A 105 6.76 11.74 -7.00
C VAL A 105 7.23 12.94 -6.17
N LYS A 106 7.02 14.14 -6.72
CA LYS A 106 7.14 15.40 -5.99
C LYS A 106 5.77 16.05 -5.94
N THR A 107 5.32 16.45 -4.77
CA THR A 107 4.03 17.10 -4.56
C THR A 107 4.18 18.49 -3.98
N ASP A 108 3.13 19.29 -4.11
CA ASP A 108 2.97 20.49 -3.29
C ASP A 108 2.56 20.14 -1.85
N THR A 109 2.23 21.16 -1.07
CA THR A 109 1.73 21.01 0.30
C THR A 109 0.43 20.19 0.30
N TRP A 110 0.41 19.16 1.15
CA TRP A 110 -0.79 18.38 1.41
C TRP A 110 -1.94 19.26 1.93
N LYS A 111 -3.11 19.08 1.32
CA LYS A 111 -4.36 19.78 1.65
C LYS A 111 -5.32 18.76 2.23
N ASN A 112 -6.17 19.18 3.16
CA ASN A 112 -7.28 18.37 3.65
C ASN A 112 -8.57 19.18 3.51
N SER A 113 -9.59 18.60 2.87
CA SER A 113 -10.86 19.31 2.67
C SER A 113 -11.63 19.55 3.99
N SER A 114 -11.23 18.88 5.08
CA SER A 114 -11.88 18.95 6.40
C SER A 114 -11.11 19.73 7.48
N SER A 115 -9.97 20.38 7.16
CA SER A 115 -9.20 21.11 8.17
C SER A 115 -9.75 22.51 8.42
N GLY A 116 -10.39 22.70 9.58
CA GLY A 116 -10.38 24.00 10.26
C GLY A 116 -8.95 24.40 10.66
N TYR A 117 -8.74 25.70 10.91
CA TYR A 117 -7.45 26.25 11.32
C TYR A 117 -6.84 25.45 12.49
N GLY A 118 -5.63 24.89 12.32
CA GLY A 118 -4.82 24.31 13.40
C GLY A 118 -4.61 22.79 13.38
N LYS A 119 -5.14 22.04 12.40
CA LYS A 119 -4.84 20.60 12.26
C LYS A 119 -3.50 20.39 11.54
N GLU A 120 -2.63 19.53 12.09
CA GLU A 120 -1.38 19.16 11.43
C GLU A 120 -1.68 18.55 10.06
N LEU A 121 -0.98 19.03 9.02
CA LEU A 121 -1.13 18.53 7.68
C LEU A 121 -0.61 17.09 7.61
N TYR A 122 -1.27 16.29 6.77
CA TYR A 122 -0.83 14.93 6.52
C TYR A 122 0.60 14.89 5.99
N LYS A 123 1.35 13.87 6.41
CA LYS A 123 2.72 13.59 5.97
C LYS A 123 2.79 12.18 5.42
N THR A 124 3.45 12.03 4.29
CA THR A 124 3.64 10.74 3.64
C THR A 124 4.48 9.80 4.51
N LEU A 125 4.04 8.55 4.62
CA LEU A 125 4.74 7.46 5.30
C LEU A 125 5.03 6.33 4.30
N SER A 126 5.95 5.44 4.68
CA SER A 126 6.14 4.18 3.97
C SER A 126 4.91 3.29 4.18
N GLY A 127 4.49 2.60 3.13
CA GLY A 127 3.30 1.74 3.18
C GLY A 127 1.97 2.48 2.99
N ASP A 128 2.00 3.80 2.75
CA ASP A 128 0.79 4.53 2.37
C ASP A 128 0.36 4.15 0.96
N VAL A 129 -0.94 3.86 0.82
CA VAL A 129 -1.64 3.63 -0.43
C VAL A 129 -2.34 4.92 -0.84
N PHE A 130 -2.17 5.29 -2.10
CA PHE A 130 -2.75 6.47 -2.70
C PHE A 130 -3.50 6.12 -3.98
N ILE A 131 -4.38 7.04 -4.39
CA ILE A 131 -4.86 7.15 -5.77
C ILE A 131 -4.07 8.26 -6.44
N LEU A 132 -3.44 7.96 -7.58
CA LEU A 132 -2.93 8.95 -8.52
C LEU A 132 -3.95 9.14 -9.65
N THR A 133 -4.25 10.38 -10.02
CA THR A 133 -5.29 10.68 -10.99
C THR A 133 -5.04 12.00 -11.73
N ASP A 134 -5.61 12.17 -12.94
CA ASP A 134 -5.53 13.38 -13.76
C ASP A 134 -6.66 14.39 -13.51
N PHE A 135 -7.33 14.29 -12.36
CA PHE A 135 -8.35 15.21 -11.89
C PHE A 135 -8.44 15.17 -10.36
N LYS A 136 -9.08 16.16 -9.74
CA LYS A 136 -9.41 16.10 -8.31
C LYS A 136 -10.75 15.39 -8.15
N PRO A 137 -10.82 14.16 -7.58
CA PRO A 137 -12.08 13.45 -7.42
C PRO A 137 -12.94 14.09 -6.33
N GLU A 138 -14.23 14.25 -6.62
CA GLU A 138 -15.23 14.66 -5.63
C GLU A 138 -16.01 13.44 -5.10
N SER A 139 -16.05 12.36 -5.90
CA SER A 139 -16.67 11.11 -5.51
C SER A 139 -16.00 9.92 -6.21
N VAL A 140 -16.26 8.72 -5.72
CA VAL A 140 -15.84 7.48 -6.39
C VAL A 140 -16.39 7.36 -7.82
N ASN A 141 -17.57 7.93 -8.09
CA ASN A 141 -18.18 7.89 -9.42
C ASN A 141 -17.28 8.58 -10.47
N ASP A 142 -16.49 9.56 -10.06
CA ASP A 142 -15.57 10.23 -10.98
C ASP A 142 -14.46 9.29 -11.49
N LEU A 143 -14.10 8.26 -10.72
CA LEU A 143 -13.11 7.23 -11.11
C LEU A 143 -13.63 6.31 -12.24
N THR A 144 -14.95 6.28 -12.47
CA THR A 144 -15.58 5.48 -13.55
C THR A 144 -15.80 6.27 -14.85
N ARG A 145 -15.55 7.59 -14.84
CA ARG A 145 -15.81 8.44 -16.02
C ARG A 145 -14.81 8.12 -17.14
N SER A 146 -15.34 7.94 -18.35
CA SER A 146 -14.51 7.71 -19.54
C SER A 146 -13.53 8.87 -19.79
N GLY A 147 -12.30 8.54 -20.17
CA GLY A 147 -11.25 9.53 -20.46
C GLY A 147 -10.55 10.12 -19.24
N LYS A 148 -10.89 9.64 -18.04
CA LYS A 148 -10.19 9.95 -16.79
C LYS A 148 -9.26 8.80 -16.40
N MET A 149 -8.06 9.16 -15.96
CA MET A 149 -7.06 8.19 -15.51
C MET A 149 -7.05 8.13 -13.99
N TRP A 150 -6.96 6.92 -13.45
CA TRP A 150 -6.55 6.70 -12.08
C TRP A 150 -5.76 5.39 -11.92
N SER A 151 -4.89 5.36 -10.91
CA SER A 151 -4.03 4.21 -10.60
C SER A 151 -3.73 4.16 -9.11
N PHE A 152 -3.68 2.94 -8.54
CA PHE A 152 -3.12 2.75 -7.21
C PHE A 152 -1.61 2.96 -7.22
N VAL A 153 -1.12 3.61 -6.17
CA VAL A 153 0.30 3.82 -5.91
C VAL A 153 0.59 3.56 -4.44
N LEU A 154 1.68 2.84 -4.17
CA LEU A 154 2.15 2.52 -2.82
C LEU A 154 3.45 3.27 -2.57
N SER A 155 3.52 4.03 -1.47
CA SER A 155 4.76 4.66 -1.01
C SER A 155 5.75 3.60 -0.51
N ALA A 156 6.93 3.61 -1.12
CA ALA A 156 8.07 2.78 -0.73
C ALA A 156 9.05 3.54 0.19
N GLY A 157 8.78 4.80 0.48
CA GLY A 157 9.57 5.62 1.41
C GLY A 157 9.77 7.06 0.95
N VAL A 158 9.92 7.94 1.93
CA VAL A 158 10.11 9.37 1.76
C VAL A 158 11.58 9.69 1.48
N LEU A 159 11.83 10.58 0.53
CA LEU A 159 13.17 11.07 0.19
C LEU A 159 13.45 12.42 0.83
N HIS A 160 12.46 13.31 0.78
CA HIS A 160 12.56 14.67 1.30
C HIS A 160 11.16 15.17 1.64
N ASP A 161 10.97 15.78 2.80
CA ASP A 161 9.67 16.28 3.24
C ASP A 161 9.86 17.61 3.97
N THR A 162 9.26 18.67 3.43
CA THR A 162 9.21 20.00 4.03
C THR A 162 7.77 20.50 4.06
N GLU A 163 7.52 21.60 4.76
CA GLU A 163 6.17 22.19 4.85
C GLU A 163 5.55 22.54 3.48
N LEU A 164 6.38 22.77 2.47
CA LEU A 164 5.94 23.19 1.13
C LEU A 164 5.94 22.07 0.09
N ILE A 165 6.79 21.05 0.27
CA ILE A 165 7.09 20.06 -0.77
C ILE A 165 7.38 18.71 -0.12
N SER A 166 6.67 17.68 -0.58
CA SER A 166 7.00 16.28 -0.27
C SER A 166 7.57 15.59 -1.51
N THR A 167 8.59 14.78 -1.34
CA THR A 167 9.20 13.95 -2.39
C THR A 167 9.39 12.54 -1.87
N PHE A 168 8.81 11.56 -2.56
CA PHE A 168 8.82 10.17 -2.12
C PHE A 168 8.83 9.20 -3.30
N LYS A 169 9.23 7.96 -3.01
CA LYS A 169 9.23 6.87 -3.98
C LYS A 169 7.89 6.15 -3.92
N VAL A 170 7.33 5.85 -5.08
CA VAL A 170 6.13 5.04 -5.19
C VAL A 170 6.32 3.88 -6.15
N THR A 171 5.51 2.87 -5.94
CA THR A 171 5.30 1.77 -6.87
C THR A 171 3.86 1.84 -7.37
N ALA A 172 3.65 1.87 -8.68
CA ALA A 172 2.31 1.96 -9.26
C ALA A 172 1.78 0.58 -9.66
N SER A 173 0.46 0.42 -9.58
CA SER A 173 -0.27 -0.77 -10.03
C SER A 173 -0.20 -0.99 -11.55
N LYS A 174 -0.09 0.09 -12.31
CA LYS A 174 -0.06 0.11 -13.79
C LYS A 174 1.07 1.03 -14.24
N ASP A 175 1.49 0.89 -15.49
CA ASP A 175 2.36 1.92 -16.08
C ASP A 175 1.55 3.22 -16.23
N ILE A 176 2.16 4.33 -15.85
CA ILE A 176 1.58 5.65 -15.97
C ILE A 176 2.20 6.26 -17.22
N ASP A 177 1.36 6.57 -18.20
CA ASP A 177 1.78 7.27 -19.41
C ASP A 177 2.10 8.73 -19.06
N ILE A 178 3.37 9.00 -18.79
CA ILE A 178 3.83 10.34 -18.40
C ILE A 178 3.70 11.33 -19.56
N ASP A 179 3.80 10.87 -20.81
CA ASP A 179 3.82 11.73 -22.00
C ASP A 179 2.42 12.29 -22.27
N GLU A 180 1.37 11.46 -22.17
CA GLU A 180 -0.02 11.93 -22.20
C GLU A 180 -0.37 12.77 -20.97
N THR A 181 0.21 12.42 -19.82
CA THR A 181 -0.07 13.08 -18.54
C THR A 181 0.58 14.45 -18.42
N GLY A 182 1.69 14.72 -19.13
CA GLY A 182 2.38 16.01 -19.09
C GLY A 182 1.53 17.21 -19.50
N GLN A 183 0.37 16.98 -20.13
CA GLN A 183 -0.60 18.03 -20.49
C GLN A 183 -1.68 18.26 -19.42
N LYS A 184 -1.78 17.41 -18.38
CA LYS A 184 -2.86 17.44 -17.38
C LYS A 184 -2.28 17.62 -15.97
N SER A 185 -2.96 18.40 -15.12
CA SER A 185 -2.65 18.43 -13.69
C SER A 185 -2.93 17.07 -13.06
N LEU A 186 -1.93 16.53 -12.37
CA LEU A 186 -2.04 15.29 -11.62
C LEU A 186 -2.31 15.58 -10.14
N PHE A 187 -3.11 14.72 -9.52
CA PHE A 187 -3.41 14.76 -8.10
C PHE A 187 -3.12 13.40 -7.47
N ILE A 188 -2.63 13.43 -6.24
CA ILE A 188 -2.43 12.25 -5.41
C ILE A 188 -3.26 12.37 -4.13
N ILE A 189 -4.03 11.34 -3.82
CA ILE A 189 -4.97 11.31 -2.70
C ILE A 189 -4.60 10.14 -1.78
N PHE A 190 -4.40 10.43 -0.50
CA PHE A 190 -4.14 9.40 0.51
C PHE A 190 -5.39 8.57 0.76
N LEU A 191 -5.25 7.23 0.77
CA LEU A 191 -6.33 6.32 1.15
C LEU A 191 -6.11 5.75 2.55
N THR A 192 -5.01 5.03 2.73
CA THR A 192 -4.73 4.32 3.99
C THR A 192 -3.26 3.90 4.07
N ASN A 193 -2.79 3.55 5.27
CA ASN A 193 -1.49 2.90 5.47
C ASN A 193 -1.68 1.40 5.68
N ILE A 194 -1.09 0.57 4.81
CA ILE A 194 -1.21 -0.89 4.87
C ILE A 194 -0.01 -1.57 5.56
N THR A 195 0.85 -0.82 6.26
CA THR A 195 2.00 -1.39 6.97
C THR A 195 1.58 -2.44 7.99
N PRO A 196 0.54 -2.22 8.84
CA PRO A 196 0.08 -3.25 9.77
C PRO A 196 -0.35 -4.53 9.04
N ASN A 197 -1.17 -4.39 7.99
CA ASN A 197 -1.70 -5.51 7.22
C ASN A 197 -0.56 -6.28 6.55
N ARG A 198 0.46 -5.58 6.05
CA ARG A 198 1.67 -6.19 5.47
C ARG A 198 2.50 -6.94 6.51
N TRP A 199 2.61 -6.44 7.75
CA TRP A 199 3.29 -7.16 8.83
C TRP A 199 2.58 -8.46 9.18
N ILE A 200 1.24 -8.43 9.27
CA ILE A 200 0.43 -9.63 9.51
C ILE A 200 0.60 -10.59 8.33
N TRP A 201 0.47 -10.11 7.08
CA TRP A 201 0.63 -10.92 5.89
C TRP A 201 1.97 -11.64 5.85
N ASN A 202 3.06 -10.92 6.14
CA ASN A 202 4.38 -11.52 6.22
C ASN A 202 4.42 -12.59 7.31
N ALA A 203 3.88 -12.32 8.50
CA ALA A 203 3.83 -13.31 9.59
C ALA A 203 3.07 -14.59 9.20
N LEU A 204 1.96 -14.48 8.45
CA LEU A 204 1.21 -15.63 7.94
C LEU A 204 2.01 -16.49 6.94
N HIS A 205 3.02 -15.91 6.27
CA HIS A 205 3.80 -16.55 5.21
C HIS A 205 5.26 -16.82 5.61
N MET A 206 5.67 -16.45 6.82
CA MET A 206 6.97 -16.83 7.37
C MET A 206 6.98 -18.34 7.60
N GLY A 207 7.58 -19.09 6.68
CA GLY A 207 7.69 -20.56 6.74
C GLY A 207 8.62 -21.10 7.84
N GLY A 208 8.62 -20.52 9.04
CA GLY A 208 9.67 -20.72 10.04
C GLY A 208 9.18 -21.08 11.44
N ASP A 209 9.50 -22.31 11.85
CA ASP A 209 9.91 -22.73 13.21
C ASP A 209 9.07 -22.20 14.38
N SER A 210 7.76 -22.40 14.32
CA SER A 210 6.86 -21.88 15.34
C SER A 210 6.61 -22.89 16.47
N LYS A 211 7.66 -23.47 17.08
CA LYS A 211 7.52 -24.40 18.22
C LYS A 211 6.62 -23.84 19.32
N LEU A 212 6.58 -22.51 19.47
CA LEU A 212 5.65 -21.84 20.38
C LEU A 212 4.20 -21.92 19.89
N VAL A 213 3.94 -21.60 18.62
CA VAL A 213 2.59 -21.67 18.03
C VAL A 213 2.12 -23.13 17.95
N GLU A 214 2.99 -24.10 17.68
CA GLU A 214 2.67 -25.53 17.79
C GLU A 214 2.22 -25.88 19.20
N ARG A 215 2.93 -25.41 20.23
CA ARG A 215 2.55 -25.66 21.63
C ARG A 215 1.22 -25.00 22.02
N ILE A 216 0.89 -23.86 21.42
CA ILE A 216 -0.37 -23.15 21.69
C ILE A 216 -1.55 -23.83 20.96
N LEU A 217 -1.35 -24.21 19.69
CA LEU A 217 -2.41 -24.75 18.84
C LEU A 217 -2.64 -26.25 19.01
N CYS A 218 -1.57 -27.00 19.32
CA CYS A 218 -1.59 -28.43 19.60
C CYS A 218 -1.05 -28.67 21.02
N PRO A 219 -1.80 -28.32 22.08
CA PRO A 219 -1.40 -28.71 23.42
C PRO A 219 -1.33 -30.24 23.45
N THR A 220 -0.14 -30.79 23.66
CA THR A 220 -0.01 -32.19 24.09
C THR A 220 -0.68 -32.27 25.44
N ASP A 221 -1.79 -33.02 25.53
CA ASP A 221 -2.37 -33.42 26.81
C ASP A 221 -1.25 -34.08 27.65
N VAL A 222 -0.92 -33.44 28.79
CA VAL A 222 0.02 -33.98 29.79
C VAL A 222 -0.77 -34.79 30.81
#